data_AF-A0A502CQJ0-F1
#
_entry.id   AF-A0A502CQJ0-F1
#
_cell.length_a   1.000
_cell.length_b   1.000
_cell.length_c   1.000
_cell.angle_alpha   90.00
_cell.angle_beta   90.00
_cell.angle_gamma   90.00
#
_symmetry.space_group_name_H-M   'P 1'
#
loop_
_entity.id
_entity.type
_entity.pdbx_description
1 polymer ?
#
loop_
_entity_poly.entity_id
_entity_poly.type
_entity_poly.pdbx_seq_one_letter_code
_entity_poly.pdbx_strand_id
1 'polypeptide(L)'
;MTADRAEGMGGGHVAADELRLLIERAERLEEEKRGLADDIKDVWAEAKGRGYNPKAIRKILTIRKKKKEEYQEEEAILETYMQALGMR
;
A
#
# COMPACT_ATOMS: atom_id res chain seq x y z
N MET A 1 20.70 52.26 -27.31
CA MET A 1 21.03 52.30 -25.87
C MET A 1 20.41 51.08 -25.23
N THR A 2 21.28 50.30 -24.60
CA THR A 2 21.05 49.24 -23.60
C THR A 2 20.05 48.14 -23.93
N ALA A 3 20.63 47.03 -24.36
CA ALA A 3 20.20 45.69 -24.00
C ALA A 3 19.88 45.62 -22.49
N ASP A 4 18.70 45.09 -22.16
CA ASP A 4 18.51 44.31 -20.95
C ASP A 4 17.33 43.36 -21.16
N ARG A 5 17.62 42.22 -21.78
CA ARG A 5 16.65 41.14 -21.95
C ARG A 5 17.42 39.83 -21.93
N ALA A 6 17.82 39.38 -20.74
CA ALA A 6 18.05 37.97 -20.42
C ALA A 6 18.58 37.82 -18.97
N GLU A 7 17.77 38.14 -17.96
CA GLU A 7 17.97 37.57 -16.62
C GLU A 7 16.70 36.78 -16.25
N GLY A 8 16.75 35.45 -16.41
CA GLY A 8 15.62 34.58 -16.06
C GLY A 8 15.61 33.18 -16.67
N MET A 9 16.64 32.75 -17.42
CA MET A 9 16.62 31.47 -18.17
C MET A 9 17.49 30.35 -17.57
N GLY A 10 17.76 30.37 -16.26
CA GLY A 10 18.51 29.31 -15.57
C GLY A 10 17.65 28.39 -14.70
N GLY A 11 16.78 28.96 -13.87
CA GLY A 11 16.02 28.20 -12.85
C GLY A 11 14.92 27.29 -13.40
N GLY A 12 14.26 27.67 -14.50
CA GLY A 12 13.18 26.88 -15.08
C GLY A 12 13.63 25.55 -15.69
N HIS A 13 14.85 25.50 -16.24
CA HIS A 13 15.43 24.28 -16.79
C HIS A 13 15.85 23.31 -15.67
N VAL A 14 16.49 23.81 -14.61
CA VAL A 14 16.88 22.99 -13.45
C VAL A 14 15.65 22.39 -12.75
N ALA A 15 14.58 23.19 -12.56
CA ALA A 15 13.33 22.70 -11.96
C ALA A 15 12.63 21.64 -12.82
N ALA A 16 12.70 21.76 -14.16
CA ALA A 16 12.14 20.76 -15.07
C ALA A 16 12.92 19.44 -15.04
N ASP A 17 14.24 19.50 -14.91
CA ASP A 17 15.09 18.31 -14.83
C ASP A 17 14.92 17.56 -13.50
N GLU A 18 14.81 18.29 -12.38
CA GLU A 18 14.47 17.69 -11.09
C GLU A 18 13.11 16.99 -11.11
N LEU A 19 12.10 17.62 -11.69
CA LEU A 19 10.76 17.04 -11.81
C LEU A 19 10.77 15.76 -12.67
N ARG A 20 11.54 15.72 -13.77
CA ARG A 20 11.70 14.51 -14.59
C ARG A 20 12.28 13.34 -13.80
N LEU A 21 13.36 13.58 -13.05
CA LEU A 21 13.99 12.55 -12.23
C LEU A 21 13.05 11.99 -11.16
N LEU A 22 12.21 12.85 -10.55
CA LEU A 22 11.18 12.42 -9.60
C LEU A 22 10.11 11.55 -10.26
N ILE A 23 9.63 11.93 -11.45
CA ILE A 23 8.63 11.17 -12.22
C ILE A 23 9.19 9.81 -12.63
N GLU A 24 10.36 9.77 -13.25
CA GLU A 24 11.00 8.51 -13.69
C GLU A 24 11.21 7.55 -12.51
N ARG A 25 11.61 8.06 -11.34
CA ARG A 25 11.73 7.26 -10.13
C ARG A 25 10.36 6.73 -9.67
N ALA A 26 9.31 7.56 -9.71
CA ALA A 26 7.96 7.14 -9.31
C ALA A 26 7.39 6.09 -10.26
N GLU A 27 7.57 6.24 -11.57
CA GLU A 27 7.12 5.29 -12.59
C GLU A 27 7.76 3.92 -12.42
N ARG A 28 9.08 3.87 -12.19
CA ARG A 28 9.77 2.62 -11.88
C ARG A 28 9.21 1.94 -10.62
N LEU A 29 8.98 2.71 -9.55
CA LEU A 29 8.40 2.17 -8.31
C LEU A 29 6.96 1.68 -8.49
N GLU A 30 6.15 2.34 -9.31
CA GLU A 30 4.80 1.87 -9.63
C GLU A 30 4.82 0.59 -10.48
N GLU A 31 5.77 0.43 -11.38
CA GLU A 31 5.97 -0.83 -12.11
C GLU A 31 6.40 -1.98 -11.18
N GLU A 32 7.37 -1.75 -10.29
CA GLU A 32 7.78 -2.72 -9.27
C GLU A 32 6.59 -3.13 -8.37
N LYS A 33 5.82 -2.14 -7.91
CA LYS A 33 4.60 -2.36 -7.11
C LYS A 33 3.55 -3.16 -7.86
N ARG A 34 3.39 -2.95 -9.17
CA ARG A 34 2.48 -3.75 -10.01
C ARG A 34 2.93 -5.20 -10.06
N GLY A 35 4.22 -5.46 -10.31
CA GLY A 35 4.78 -6.82 -10.29
C GLY A 35 4.51 -7.54 -8.97
N LEU A 36 4.83 -6.89 -7.84
CA LEU A 36 4.55 -7.43 -6.50
C LEU A 36 3.06 -7.68 -6.26
N ALA A 37 2.19 -6.80 -6.76
CA ALA A 37 0.74 -6.98 -6.63
C ALA A 37 0.24 -8.19 -7.41
N ASP A 38 0.82 -8.47 -8.58
CA ASP A 38 0.50 -9.65 -9.38
C ASP A 38 1.02 -10.94 -8.72
N ASP A 39 2.25 -10.95 -8.20
CA ASP A 39 2.77 -12.08 -7.41
C ASP A 39 1.86 -12.39 -6.19
N ILE A 40 1.39 -11.36 -5.49
CA ILE A 40 0.45 -11.51 -4.37
C ILE A 40 -0.89 -12.11 -4.84
N LYS A 41 -1.38 -11.75 -6.04
CA LYS A 41 -2.61 -12.36 -6.60
C LYS A 41 -2.40 -13.84 -6.88
N ASP A 42 -1.24 -14.23 -7.41
CA ASP A 42 -0.92 -15.62 -7.69
C ASP A 42 -0.88 -16.46 -6.42
N VAL A 43 -0.31 -15.92 -5.33
CA VAL A 43 -0.36 -16.58 -4.00
C VAL A 43 -1.81 -16.79 -3.53
N TRP A 44 -2.71 -15.82 -3.75
CA TRP A 44 -4.13 -16.00 -3.43
C TRP A 44 -4.84 -17.02 -4.32
N ALA A 45 -4.48 -17.06 -5.60
CA ALA A 45 -5.01 -18.05 -6.54
C ALA A 45 -4.56 -19.47 -6.15
N GLU A 46 -3.28 -19.63 -5.81
CA GLU A 46 -2.71 -20.89 -5.32
C GLU A 46 -3.40 -21.35 -4.02
N ALA A 47 -3.56 -20.46 -3.05
CA ALA A 47 -4.26 -20.76 -1.80
C ALA A 47 -5.69 -21.24 -2.06
N LYS A 48 -6.41 -20.58 -2.99
CA LYS A 48 -7.74 -20.99 -3.41
C LYS A 48 -7.75 -22.35 -4.09
N GLY A 49 -6.80 -22.62 -4.99
CA GLY A 49 -6.65 -23.91 -5.66
C GLY A 49 -6.37 -25.07 -4.70
N ARG A 50 -5.70 -24.78 -3.58
CA ARG A 50 -5.46 -25.72 -2.47
C ARG A 50 -6.65 -25.85 -1.50
N GLY A 51 -7.74 -25.13 -1.72
CA GLY A 51 -8.96 -25.21 -0.90
C GLY A 51 -9.02 -24.23 0.28
N TYR A 52 -8.06 -23.31 0.43
CA TYR A 52 -8.12 -22.29 1.46
C TYR A 52 -9.00 -21.10 1.02
N ASN A 53 -9.54 -20.36 1.99
CA ASN A 53 -10.31 -19.14 1.75
C ASN A 53 -9.38 -17.90 1.76
N PRO A 54 -9.15 -17.22 0.62
CA PRO A 54 -8.24 -16.07 0.57
C PRO A 54 -8.69 -14.89 1.45
N LYS A 55 -10.00 -14.69 1.67
CA LYS A 55 -10.50 -13.63 2.56
C LYS A 55 -10.11 -13.91 4.02
N ALA A 56 -10.20 -15.17 4.44
CA ALA A 56 -9.78 -15.58 5.78
C ALA A 56 -8.26 -15.38 5.97
N ILE A 57 -7.45 -15.77 4.98
CA ILE A 57 -5.98 -15.56 5.04
C ILE A 57 -5.63 -14.07 5.14
N ARG A 58 -6.29 -13.20 4.35
CA ARG A 58 -6.09 -11.75 4.44
C ARG A 58 -6.45 -11.20 5.83
N LYS A 59 -7.55 -11.69 6.43
CA LYS A 59 -7.91 -11.34 7.81
C LYS A 59 -6.79 -11.75 8.79
N ILE A 60 -6.24 -12.95 8.65
CA ILE A 60 -5.11 -13.42 9.47
C ILE A 60 -3.88 -12.52 9.28
N LEU A 61 -3.55 -12.09 8.05
CA LEU A 61 -2.44 -11.15 7.84
C LEU A 61 -2.64 -9.81 8.56
N THR A 62 -3.85 -9.28 8.57
CA THR A 62 -4.17 -8.05 9.33
C THR A 62 -4.00 -8.27 10.82
N ILE A 63 -4.47 -9.41 11.35
CA ILE A 63 -4.30 -9.77 12.76
C ILE A 63 -2.81 -9.87 13.13
N ARG A 64 -2.00 -10.51 12.28
CA ARG A 64 -0.56 -10.69 12.51
C ARG A 64 0.25 -9.38 12.50
N LYS A 65 -0.32 -8.27 12.03
CA LYS A 65 0.31 -6.94 12.09
C LYS A 65 0.09 -6.23 13.42
N LYS A 66 -0.88 -6.68 14.24
CA LYS A 66 -1.19 -6.10 15.55
C LYS A 66 -0.27 -6.69 16.63
N LYS A 67 -0.12 -5.98 17.74
CA LYS A 67 0.44 -6.58 18.96
C LYS A 67 -0.55 -7.61 19.51
N LYS A 68 0.00 -8.64 20.16
CA LYS A 68 -0.80 -9.75 20.67
C LYS A 68 -1.84 -9.28 21.68
N GLU A 69 -1.44 -8.38 22.58
CA GLU A 69 -2.26 -7.87 23.67
C GLU A 69 -3.42 -7.03 23.12
N GLU A 70 -3.14 -6.14 22.16
CA GLU A 70 -4.15 -5.31 21.48
C GLU A 70 -5.20 -6.18 20.77
N TYR A 71 -4.77 -7.23 20.06
CA TYR A 71 -5.69 -8.15 19.40
C TYR A 71 -6.56 -8.93 20.40
N GLN A 72 -5.99 -9.37 21.52
CA GLN A 72 -6.73 -10.10 22.56
C GLN A 72 -7.79 -9.23 23.24
N GLU A 73 -7.47 -7.96 23.52
CA GLU A 73 -8.43 -7.02 24.08
C GLU A 73 -9.60 -6.76 23.11
N GLU A 74 -9.29 -6.49 21.83
CA GLU A 74 -10.32 -6.32 20.79
C GLU A 74 -11.20 -7.58 20.64
N GLU A 75 -10.60 -8.78 20.66
CA GLU A 75 -11.32 -10.04 20.52
C GLU A 75 -12.25 -10.30 21.71
N ALA A 76 -11.81 -9.99 22.94
CA ALA A 76 -12.63 -10.13 24.14
C ALA A 76 -13.86 -9.20 24.13
N ILE A 77 -13.67 -7.94 23.68
CA ILE A 77 -14.77 -6.98 23.52
C ILE A 77 -15.75 -7.46 22.44
N LEU A 78 -15.23 -7.88 21.28
CA LEU A 78 -16.05 -8.39 20.18
C LEU A 78 -16.86 -9.61 20.61
N GLU A 79 -16.25 -10.55 21.32
CA GLU A 79 -16.93 -11.74 21.84
C GLU A 79 -18.07 -11.36 22.78
N THR A 80 -17.85 -10.42 23.69
CA THR A 80 -18.88 -9.90 24.60
C THR A 80 -20.09 -9.37 23.81
N TYR A 81 -19.84 -8.58 22.76
CA TYR A 81 -20.90 -8.04 21.93
C TYR A 81 -21.62 -9.10 21.11
N MET A 82 -20.90 -10.08 20.55
CA MET A 82 -21.51 -11.18 19.82
C MET A 82 -22.43 -12.03 20.71
N GLN A 83 -22.02 -12.31 21.95
CA GLN A 83 -22.84 -13.02 22.93
C GLN A 83 -24.11 -12.22 23.27
N ALA A 84 -23.99 -10.91 23.53
CA ALA A 84 -25.14 -10.05 23.81
C ALA A 84 -26.14 -9.99 22.65
N LEU A 85 -25.67 -10.16 21.41
CA LEU A 85 -26.48 -10.18 20.20
C LEU A 85 -26.99 -11.58 19.80
N GLY A 86 -26.66 -12.64 20.55
CA GLY A 86 -27.05 -14.02 20.22
C GLY A 86 -26.36 -14.57 18.96
N MET A 87 -25.18 -14.04 18.61
CA MET A 87 -24.38 -14.43 17.45
C MET A 87 -23.29 -15.47 17.79
N ARG A 88 -23.26 -15.97 19.04
CA ARG A 88 -22.42 -17.06 19.53
C ARG A 88 -23.24 -18.02 20.38
#